data_AF-A0A3E4F7N7-F1
#
_entry.id   AF-A0A3E4F7N7-F1
#
_cell.length_a   1.000
_cell.length_b   1.000
_cell.length_c   1.000
_cell.angle_alpha   90.00
_cell.angle_beta   90.00
_cell.angle_gamma   90.00
#
_symmetry.space_group_name_H-M   'P 1'
#
loop_
_entity.id
_entity.type
_entity.pdbx_description
1 polymer ?
#
loop_
_entity_poly.entity_id
_entity_poly.type
_entity_poly.pdbx_seq_one_letter_code
_entity_poly.pdbx_strand_id
1 'polypeptide(L)'
;MNLNDAKKKCEILVESVKKTYFEKANTIIRDEVEKYMSKNADKMSKSGDTYYYEEKIQILIKDGCADIIDDRGTAFAWLFEVDSNIFRGDMVVINGRPEFVKNIYDEGQVSAVYEVIDKLEKAKEELTANGISQYTYYYDHEKIRVNSFDDIMEKVLKRKPLVY
;
A
#
# COMPACT_ATOMS: atom_id res chain seq x y z
N MET A 1 -7.95 29.67 10.17
CA MET A 1 -6.64 29.01 10.38
C MET A 1 -5.62 29.78 9.53
N ASN A 2 -4.39 29.99 9.98
CA ASN A 2 -3.35 30.61 9.14
C ASN A 2 -2.65 29.54 8.28
N LEU A 3 -1.82 29.93 7.32
CA LEU A 3 -1.12 28.98 6.43
C LEU A 3 -0.30 27.94 7.19
N ASN A 4 0.42 28.34 8.25
CA ASN A 4 1.26 27.41 9.02
C ASN A 4 0.43 26.35 9.76
N ASP A 5 -0.69 26.75 10.36
CA ASP A 5 -1.60 25.83 11.03
C ASP A 5 -2.27 24.89 10.01
N ALA A 6 -2.63 25.41 8.83
CA ALA A 6 -3.19 24.60 7.75
C ALA A 6 -2.19 23.57 7.24
N LYS A 7 -0.91 23.95 7.04
CA LYS A 7 0.16 23.03 6.66
C LYS A 7 0.33 21.90 7.68
N LYS A 8 0.37 22.22 8.98
CA LYS A 8 0.46 21.22 10.05
C LYS A 8 -0.73 20.28 10.04
N LYS A 9 -1.96 20.80 9.89
CA LYS A 9 -3.16 19.96 9.77
C LYS A 9 -3.06 19.02 8.57
N CYS A 10 -2.60 19.53 7.42
CA CYS A 10 -2.40 18.74 6.20
C CYS A 10 -1.40 17.61 6.43
N GLU A 11 -0.24 17.88 7.03
CA GLU A 11 0.79 16.87 7.35
C GLU A 11 0.23 15.75 8.24
N ILE A 12 -0.47 16.12 9.32
CA ILE A 12 -1.11 15.16 10.22
C ILE A 12 -2.15 14.30 9.48
N LEU A 13 -2.94 14.91 8.60
CA LEU A 13 -3.96 14.19 7.81
C LEU A 13 -3.33 13.24 6.80
N VAL A 14 -2.26 13.64 6.11
CA VAL A 14 -1.53 12.77 5.18
C VAL A 14 -1.04 11.51 5.90
N GLU A 15 -0.38 11.68 7.04
CA GLU A 15 0.10 10.54 7.82
C GLU A 15 -1.06 9.69 8.36
N SER A 16 -2.16 10.32 8.78
CA SER A 16 -3.36 9.58 9.19
C SER A 16 -3.98 8.77 8.05
N VAL A 17 -4.09 9.32 6.84
CA VAL A 17 -4.66 8.63 5.67
C VAL A 17 -3.77 7.46 5.26
N LYS A 18 -2.44 7.67 5.19
CA LYS A 18 -1.46 6.61 4.91
C LYS A 18 -1.54 5.49 5.93
N LYS A 19 -1.59 5.82 7.23
CA LYS A 19 -1.70 4.84 8.30
C LYS A 19 -2.97 3.99 8.16
N THR A 20 -4.13 4.63 8.00
CA THR A 20 -5.41 3.93 7.81
C THR A 20 -5.38 3.03 6.58
N TYR A 21 -4.78 3.49 5.49
CA TYR A 21 -4.57 2.69 4.29
C TYR A 21 -3.70 1.45 4.58
N PHE A 22 -2.51 1.62 5.18
CA PHE A 22 -1.61 0.52 5.47
C PHE A 22 -2.22 -0.50 6.43
N GLU A 23 -2.92 -0.05 7.46
CA GLU A 23 -3.63 -0.94 8.39
C GLU A 23 -4.65 -1.81 7.65
N LYS A 24 -5.48 -1.22 6.80
CA LYS A 24 -6.48 -1.96 6.02
C LYS A 24 -5.85 -2.91 5.01
N ALA A 25 -4.84 -2.45 4.27
CA ALA A 25 -4.13 -3.26 3.29
C ALA A 25 -3.45 -4.47 3.96
N ASN A 26 -2.75 -4.25 5.08
CA ASN A 26 -2.09 -5.33 5.83
C ASN A 26 -3.10 -6.36 6.34
N THR A 27 -4.27 -5.92 6.82
CA THR A 27 -5.34 -6.85 7.23
C THR A 27 -5.80 -7.73 6.08
N ILE A 28 -6.09 -7.14 4.91
CA ILE A 28 -6.55 -7.91 3.74
C ILE A 28 -5.49 -8.91 3.28
N ILE A 29 -4.21 -8.51 3.19
CA ILE A 29 -3.12 -9.43 2.84
C ILE A 29 -3.04 -10.56 3.87
N ARG A 30 -3.07 -10.21 5.16
CA ARG A 30 -2.96 -11.19 6.24
C ARG A 30 -4.08 -12.23 6.18
N ASP A 31 -5.31 -11.78 5.98
CA ASP A 31 -6.47 -12.66 5.88
C ASP A 31 -6.33 -13.64 4.69
N GLU A 32 -5.85 -13.17 3.53
CA GLU A 32 -5.62 -14.03 2.37
C GLU A 32 -4.43 -15.00 2.56
N VAL A 33 -3.35 -14.55 3.20
CA VAL A 33 -2.20 -15.42 3.55
C VAL A 33 -2.63 -16.49 4.57
N GLU A 34 -3.42 -16.14 5.58
CA GLU A 34 -3.90 -17.07 6.61
C GLU A 34 -4.92 -18.07 6.06
N LYS A 35 -5.74 -17.63 5.11
CA LYS A 35 -6.62 -18.52 4.33
C LYS A 35 -5.81 -19.50 3.48
N TYR A 36 -4.74 -19.04 2.83
CA TYR A 36 -3.83 -19.92 2.09
C TYR A 36 -3.09 -20.90 3.00
N MET A 37 -2.62 -20.42 4.16
CA MET A 37 -1.99 -21.23 5.21
C MET A 37 -2.91 -22.36 5.64
N SER A 38 -4.18 -22.05 5.90
CA SER A 38 -5.17 -23.04 6.34
C SER A 38 -5.41 -24.13 5.29
N LYS A 39 -5.34 -23.80 3.99
CA LYS A 39 -5.44 -24.78 2.89
C LYS A 39 -4.17 -25.63 2.71
N ASN A 40 -3.01 -25.13 3.15
CA ASN A 40 -1.69 -25.75 2.96
C ASN A 40 -0.98 -25.94 4.31
N ALA A 41 -1.70 -26.36 5.34
CA ALA A 41 -1.22 -26.38 6.71
C ALA A 41 -0.02 -27.30 6.94
N ASP A 42 0.19 -28.30 6.09
CA ASP A 42 1.34 -29.21 6.07
C ASP A 42 2.61 -28.58 5.48
N LYS A 43 2.46 -27.48 4.73
CA LYS A 43 3.55 -26.80 4.02
C LYS A 43 3.86 -25.44 4.59
N MET A 44 2.95 -24.86 5.36
CA MET A 44 3.08 -23.49 5.85
C MET A 44 3.40 -23.47 7.34
N SER A 45 4.30 -22.57 7.73
CA SER A 45 4.61 -22.28 9.13
C SER A 45 4.60 -20.76 9.36
N LYS A 46 4.51 -20.35 10.64
CA LYS A 46 4.52 -18.93 11.04
C LYS A 46 5.47 -18.76 12.23
N SER A 47 6.33 -17.76 12.16
CA SER A 47 7.20 -17.33 13.26
C SER A 47 7.12 -15.81 13.41
N GLY A 48 6.57 -15.35 14.54
CA GLY A 48 6.26 -13.93 14.73
C GLY A 48 5.34 -13.39 13.63
N ASP A 49 5.76 -12.33 12.96
CA ASP A 49 5.05 -11.69 11.85
C ASP A 49 5.42 -12.24 10.47
N THR A 50 6.22 -13.31 10.40
CA THR A 50 6.69 -13.92 9.16
C THR A 50 6.01 -15.25 8.91
N TYR A 51 5.57 -15.48 7.67
CA TYR A 51 5.06 -16.78 7.21
C TYR A 51 6.10 -17.46 6.32
N TYR A 52 6.12 -18.79 6.35
CA TYR A 52 7.04 -19.59 5.55
C TYR A 52 6.27 -20.66 4.78
N TYR A 53 6.64 -20.89 3.53
CA TYR A 53 6.20 -22.02 2.72
C TYR A 53 7.37 -22.97 2.49
N GLU A 54 7.22 -24.21 2.96
CA GLU A 54 8.20 -25.30 2.95
C GLU A 54 9.59 -24.88 3.47
N GLU A 55 9.65 -23.90 4.39
CA GLU A 55 10.88 -23.28 4.93
C GLU A 55 11.80 -22.65 3.86
N LYS A 56 11.31 -22.47 2.63
CA LYS A 56 12.09 -21.95 1.49
C LYS A 56 11.63 -20.59 1.00
N ILE A 57 10.35 -20.28 1.19
CA ILE A 57 9.77 -19.01 0.78
C ILE A 57 9.30 -18.28 2.02
N GLN A 58 9.83 -17.09 2.23
CA GLN A 58 9.45 -16.18 3.30
C GLN A 58 8.38 -15.21 2.79
N ILE A 59 7.34 -14.96 3.57
CA ILE A 59 6.31 -13.97 3.28
C ILE A 59 6.26 -12.97 4.43
N LEU A 60 6.56 -11.71 4.12
CA LEU A 60 6.59 -10.59 5.04
C LEU A 60 5.48 -9.60 4.67
N ILE A 61 4.71 -9.13 5.66
CA ILE A 61 3.63 -8.18 5.42
C ILE A 61 3.97 -6.86 6.11
N LYS A 62 4.13 -5.78 5.32
CA LYS A 62 4.48 -4.46 5.84
C LYS A 62 4.02 -3.34 4.90
N ASP A 63 3.60 -2.21 5.48
CA ASP A 63 3.26 -0.98 4.75
C ASP A 63 2.32 -1.19 3.54
N GLY A 64 1.33 -2.09 3.70
CA GLY A 64 0.36 -2.44 2.67
C GLY A 64 0.93 -3.29 1.52
N CYS A 65 2.07 -3.95 1.75
CA CYS A 65 2.78 -4.85 0.85
C CYS A 65 2.94 -6.24 1.47
N ALA A 66 2.87 -7.28 0.64
CA ALA A 66 3.37 -8.61 0.95
C ALA A 66 4.65 -8.86 0.14
N ASP A 67 5.79 -8.89 0.80
CA ASP A 67 7.06 -9.27 0.20
C ASP A 67 7.22 -10.79 0.32
N ILE A 68 7.27 -11.47 -0.83
CA ILE A 68 7.46 -12.92 -0.92
C ILE A 68 8.88 -13.14 -1.42
N ILE A 69 9.72 -13.77 -0.61
CA ILE A 69 11.15 -13.89 -0.84
C ILE A 69 11.51 -15.36 -0.89
N ASP A 70 12.11 -15.80 -1.99
CA ASP A 70 12.62 -17.17 -2.09
C ASP A 70 14.04 -17.32 -1.53
N ASP A 71 14.51 -18.56 -1.43
CA ASP A 71 15.85 -18.94 -0.96
C ASP A 71 17.02 -18.36 -1.78
N ARG A 72 16.72 -17.75 -2.93
CA ARG A 72 17.69 -17.09 -3.82
C ARG A 72 17.77 -15.59 -3.58
N GLY A 73 16.94 -15.05 -2.69
CA GLY A 73 16.83 -13.61 -2.43
C GLY A 73 16.01 -12.86 -3.49
N THR A 74 15.26 -13.56 -4.35
CA THR A 74 14.33 -12.90 -5.29
C THR A 74 13.11 -12.44 -4.51
N ALA A 75 12.84 -11.14 -4.51
CA ALA A 75 11.68 -10.55 -3.84
C ALA A 75 10.54 -10.28 -4.84
N PHE A 76 9.35 -10.72 -4.47
CA PHE A 76 8.10 -10.47 -5.17
C PHE A 76 7.24 -9.55 -4.30
N ALA A 77 6.81 -8.39 -4.81
CA ALA A 77 6.03 -7.43 -4.04
C ALA A 77 4.54 -7.47 -4.43
N TRP A 78 3.70 -7.90 -3.51
CA TRP A 78 2.25 -7.82 -3.68
C TRP A 78 1.69 -6.58 -3.01
N LEU A 79 1.18 -5.67 -3.84
CA LEU A 79 0.61 -4.40 -3.40
C LEU A 79 -0.85 -4.33 -3.81
N PHE A 80 -1.61 -3.50 -3.12
CA PHE A 80 -2.92 -3.09 -3.60
C PHE A 80 -2.76 -1.92 -4.56
N GLU A 81 -3.45 -2.00 -5.68
CA GLU A 81 -3.74 -0.78 -6.43
C GLU A 81 -4.86 -0.09 -5.70
N VAL A 82 -4.54 1.03 -5.08
CA VAL A 82 -5.57 1.90 -4.52
C VAL A 82 -6.37 2.44 -5.69
N ASP A 83 -7.70 2.41 -5.61
CA ASP A 83 -8.55 3.14 -6.54
C ASP A 83 -7.96 4.54 -6.75
N SER A 84 -7.79 4.93 -8.02
CA SER A 84 -7.06 6.14 -8.44
C SER A 84 -7.59 7.43 -7.82
N ASN A 85 -8.75 7.36 -7.16
CA ASN A 85 -9.45 8.48 -6.55
C ASN A 85 -9.06 8.71 -5.08
N ILE A 86 -8.41 7.75 -4.40
CA ILE A 86 -8.00 7.94 -3.00
C ILE A 86 -6.76 8.84 -2.96
N PHE A 87 -7.00 10.11 -2.65
CA PHE A 87 -5.98 11.13 -2.53
C PHE A 87 -5.18 10.93 -1.23
N ARG A 88 -3.87 10.66 -1.34
CA ARG A 88 -2.97 10.32 -0.22
C ARG A 88 -1.80 11.28 -0.03
N GLY A 89 -1.77 12.36 -0.81
CA GLY A 89 -0.63 13.27 -0.89
C GLY A 89 -0.93 14.64 -0.30
N ASP A 90 0.11 15.44 -0.23
CA ASP A 90 0.09 16.86 0.14
C ASP A 90 0.36 17.76 -1.07
N MET A 91 0.02 17.29 -2.28
CA MET A 91 0.25 18.06 -3.52
C MET A 91 -1.00 18.82 -3.94
N VAL A 92 -0.81 20.06 -4.37
CA VAL A 92 -1.84 20.92 -4.95
C VAL A 92 -1.36 21.52 -6.26
N VAL A 93 -2.27 21.93 -7.13
CA VAL A 93 -1.92 22.63 -8.37
C VAL A 93 -2.17 24.12 -8.18
N ILE A 94 -1.11 24.93 -8.21
CA ILE A 94 -1.17 26.39 -8.12
C ILE A 94 -0.67 26.96 -9.44
N ASN A 95 -1.48 27.79 -10.11
CA ASN A 95 -1.15 28.38 -11.41
C ASN A 95 -0.69 27.35 -12.47
N GLY A 96 -1.36 26.19 -12.49
CA GLY A 96 -1.04 25.10 -13.41
C GLY A 96 0.22 24.31 -13.08
N ARG A 97 0.87 24.57 -11.93
CA ARG A 97 2.07 23.83 -11.49
C ARG A 97 1.77 23.01 -10.23
N PRO A 98 2.17 21.73 -10.19
CA PRO A 98 2.07 20.93 -8.98
C PRO A 98 3.08 21.40 -7.93
N GLU A 99 2.62 21.62 -6.71
CA GLU A 99 3.39 22.09 -5.58
C GLU A 99 3.09 21.25 -4.34
N PHE A 100 4.12 20.98 -3.53
CA PHE A 100 3.92 20.37 -2.21
C PHE A 100 3.46 21.44 -1.23
N VAL A 101 2.48 21.11 -0.36
CA VAL A 101 1.93 22.04 0.64
C VAL A 101 3.04 22.65 1.51
N LYS A 102 4.08 21.89 1.85
CA LYS A 102 5.23 22.41 2.63
C LYS A 102 5.95 23.60 1.97
N ASN A 103 5.94 23.68 0.63
CA ASN A 103 6.64 24.69 -0.18
C ASN A 103 5.80 25.95 -0.46
N ILE A 104 4.57 26.04 0.04
CA ILE A 104 3.70 27.21 -0.16
C ILE A 104 4.06 28.28 0.87
N TYR A 105 4.56 29.46 0.49
CA TYR A 105 4.95 30.50 1.46
C TYR A 105 4.02 31.72 1.48
N ASP A 106 3.17 31.86 0.47
CA ASP A 106 2.24 32.98 0.33
C ASP A 106 0.93 32.69 1.08
N GLU A 107 0.60 33.52 2.08
CA GLU A 107 -0.67 33.43 2.82
C GLU A 107 -1.89 33.58 1.90
N GLY A 108 -1.75 34.28 0.77
CA GLY A 108 -2.80 34.37 -0.27
C GLY A 108 -3.16 33.02 -0.90
N GLN A 109 -2.34 31.98 -0.70
CA GLN A 109 -2.53 30.63 -1.24
C GLN A 109 -3.07 29.63 -0.20
N VAL A 110 -3.46 30.07 0.99
CA VAL A 110 -3.96 29.18 2.06
C VAL A 110 -5.20 28.38 1.64
N SER A 111 -6.05 28.92 0.75
CA SER A 111 -7.22 28.22 0.22
C SER A 111 -6.83 26.93 -0.53
N ALA A 112 -5.70 26.94 -1.25
CA ALA A 112 -5.19 25.77 -1.94
C ALA A 112 -4.82 24.65 -0.94
N VAL A 113 -4.30 25.00 0.24
CA VAL A 113 -4.02 24.03 1.31
C VAL A 113 -5.32 23.44 1.89
N TYR A 114 -6.38 24.25 2.02
CA TYR A 114 -7.68 23.74 2.45
C TYR A 114 -8.28 22.75 1.47
N GLU A 115 -8.14 22.96 0.16
CA GLU A 115 -8.60 21.99 -0.83
C GLU A 115 -7.91 20.62 -0.68
N VAL A 116 -6.62 20.61 -0.32
CA VAL A 116 -5.87 19.37 -0.05
C VAL A 116 -6.39 18.71 1.22
N ILE A 117 -6.61 19.48 2.28
CA ILE A 117 -7.19 19.00 3.55
C ILE A 117 -8.55 18.35 3.30
N ASP A 118 -9.46 19.00 2.58
CA ASP A 118 -10.79 18.47 2.29
C ASP A 118 -10.74 17.16 1.50
N LYS A 119 -9.79 17.05 0.55
CA LYS A 119 -9.56 15.80 -0.20
C LYS A 119 -9.04 14.69 0.71
N LEU A 120 -8.13 15.00 1.63
CA LEU A 120 -7.60 14.02 2.59
C LEU A 120 -8.66 13.55 3.58
N GLU A 121 -9.52 14.45 4.07
CA GLU A 121 -10.63 14.10 4.96
C GLU A 121 -11.62 13.15 4.24
N LYS A 122 -12.01 13.47 3.01
CA LYS A 122 -12.84 12.58 2.17
C LYS A 122 -12.18 11.24 1.90
N ALA A 123 -10.90 11.22 1.55
CA ALA A 123 -10.15 9.99 1.32
C ALA A 123 -10.13 9.10 2.58
N LYS A 124 -10.00 9.70 3.77
CA LYS A 124 -10.05 8.98 5.04
C LYS A 124 -11.44 8.38 5.30
N GLU A 125 -12.50 9.14 5.05
CA GLU A 125 -13.88 8.68 5.18
C GLU A 125 -14.17 7.52 4.22
N GLU A 126 -13.79 7.65 2.95
CA GLU A 126 -13.94 6.61 1.93
C GLU A 126 -13.18 5.33 2.31
N LEU A 127 -11.91 5.44 2.73
CA LEU A 127 -11.14 4.29 3.22
C LEU A 127 -11.82 3.62 4.41
N THR A 128 -12.39 4.40 5.32
CA THR A 128 -13.05 3.89 6.53
C THR A 128 -14.32 3.14 6.18
N ALA A 129 -15.18 3.72 5.34
CA ALA A 129 -16.50 3.20 5.00
C ALA A 129 -16.45 2.05 3.97
N ASN A 130 -15.68 2.22 2.89
CA ASN A 130 -15.71 1.32 1.74
C ASN A 130 -14.51 0.36 1.68
N GLY A 131 -13.43 0.65 2.42
CA GLY A 131 -12.22 -0.17 2.41
C GLY A 131 -11.33 0.10 1.22
N ILE A 132 -10.56 -0.92 0.80
CA ILE A 132 -9.66 -0.86 -0.35
C ILE A 132 -10.16 -1.86 -1.39
N SER A 133 -10.43 -1.37 -2.60
CA SER A 133 -10.74 -2.21 -3.77
C SER A 133 -9.57 -2.17 -4.76
N GLN A 134 -9.32 -3.32 -5.40
CA GLN A 134 -8.32 -3.64 -6.44
C GLN A 134 -6.96 -4.18 -5.95
N TYR A 135 -6.51 -5.24 -6.62
CA TYR A 135 -5.28 -5.98 -6.34
C TYR A 135 -4.38 -5.92 -7.57
N THR A 136 -3.19 -5.32 -7.47
CA THR A 136 -2.22 -5.32 -8.57
C THR A 136 -0.82 -5.58 -8.07
N TYR A 137 -0.22 -6.64 -8.60
CA TYR A 137 1.07 -7.14 -8.20
C TYR A 137 2.21 -6.64 -9.11
N TYR A 138 3.36 -6.40 -8.49
CA TYR A 138 4.58 -5.95 -9.15
C TYR A 138 5.71 -6.97 -8.93
N TYR A 139 6.34 -7.42 -10.01
CA TYR A 139 7.52 -8.27 -9.96
C TYR A 139 8.58 -7.72 -10.88
N ASP A 140 9.79 -7.44 -10.38
CA ASP A 140 10.98 -7.12 -11.18
C ASP A 140 10.70 -6.22 -12.40
N HIS A 141 9.97 -5.11 -12.14
CA HIS A 141 9.52 -4.12 -13.12
C HIS A 141 8.38 -4.54 -14.08
N GLU A 142 7.87 -5.77 -14.01
CA GLU A 142 6.68 -6.25 -14.71
C GLU A 142 5.40 -6.06 -13.86
N LYS A 143 4.38 -5.44 -14.46
CA LYS A 143 3.04 -5.31 -13.89
C LYS A 143 2.22 -6.54 -14.25
N ILE A 144 2.02 -7.45 -13.32
CA ILE A 144 1.25 -8.67 -13.53
C ILE A 144 -0.03 -8.60 -12.69
N ARG A 145 -1.20 -8.62 -13.34
CA ARG A 145 -2.48 -8.69 -12.63
C ARG A 145 -2.68 -10.07 -12.01
N VAL A 146 -3.10 -10.09 -10.75
CA VAL A 146 -3.43 -11.27 -9.93
C VAL A 146 -4.65 -10.93 -9.09
N ASN A 147 -5.51 -11.92 -8.81
CA ASN A 147 -6.77 -11.67 -8.13
C ASN A 147 -6.84 -12.27 -6.72
N SER A 148 -5.84 -13.08 -6.33
CA SER A 148 -5.80 -13.76 -5.03
C SER A 148 -4.36 -14.06 -4.60
N PHE A 149 -4.17 -14.37 -3.32
CA PHE A 149 -2.87 -14.89 -2.86
C PHE A 149 -2.54 -16.27 -3.43
N ASP A 150 -3.55 -17.11 -3.70
CA ASP A 150 -3.39 -18.40 -4.38
C ASP A 150 -2.71 -18.21 -5.76
N ASP A 151 -3.18 -17.24 -6.57
CA ASP A 151 -2.62 -16.93 -7.89
C ASP A 151 -1.14 -16.51 -7.80
N ILE A 152 -0.78 -15.79 -6.73
CA ILE A 152 0.58 -15.30 -6.51
C ILE A 152 1.49 -16.45 -6.21
N MET A 153 1.12 -17.30 -5.26
CA MET A 153 1.91 -18.47 -4.90
C MET A 153 2.07 -19.43 -6.09
N GLU A 154 1.04 -19.60 -6.92
CA GLU A 154 1.15 -20.38 -8.16
C GLU A 154 2.24 -19.81 -9.08
N LYS A 155 2.30 -18.50 -9.27
CA LYS A 155 3.31 -17.83 -10.11
C LYS A 155 4.70 -17.91 -9.51
N VAL A 156 4.84 -17.70 -8.20
CA VAL A 156 6.11 -17.80 -7.48
C VAL A 156 6.67 -19.23 -7.60
N LEU A 157 5.85 -20.25 -7.34
CA LEU A 157 6.26 -21.66 -7.33
C LEU A 157 6.57 -22.21 -8.73
N LYS A 158 5.85 -21.76 -9.77
CA LYS A 158 6.09 -22.20 -11.16
C LYS A 158 7.30 -21.54 -11.81
N ARG A 159 7.87 -20.49 -11.20
CA ARG A 159 8.93 -19.72 -11.83
C ARG A 159 10.24 -20.50 -11.84
N LYS A 160 10.76 -20.76 -13.04
CA LYS A 160 12.08 -21.37 -13.21
C LYS A 160 13.17 -20.42 -12.69
N PRO A 161 14.29 -20.95 -12.17
CA PRO A 161 15.43 -20.12 -11.80
C PRO A 161 15.85 -19.22 -12.96
N LEU A 162 16.13 -17.94 -12.66
CA LEU A 162 16.91 -17.10 -13.56
C LEU A 162 18.31 -17.71 -13.60
N VAL A 163 18.65 -18.35 -14.72
CA VAL A 163 20.01 -18.80 -14.98
C VAL A 163 20.78 -17.56 -15.41
N TYR A 164 21.58 -17.01 -14.49
CA TYR A 164 22.57 -15.98 -14.80
C TYR A 164 23.87 -16.62 -15.27
#